data_AF-A0A2P6ASN8-F1
#
_entry.id   AF-A0A2P6ASN8-F1
#
_cell.length_a   1.000
_cell.length_b   1.000
_cell.length_c   1.000
_cell.angle_alpha   90.00
_cell.angle_beta   90.00
_cell.angle_gamma   90.00
#
_symmetry.space_group_name_H-M   'P 1'
#
loop_
_entity.id
_entity.type
_entity.pdbx_description
1 polymer ?
#
loop_
_entity_poly.entity_id
_entity_poly.type
_entity_poly.pdbx_seq_one_letter_code
_entity_poly.pdbx_strand_id
1 'polypeptide(L)'
;ATLFSANLHGAASPDSLPGDLLFISASILWALFTVMLKRWQVRAFDVTLAVVAMSAIIYLPVYALFLPKHIGMAPAGEIALQAFFQGFLVVCVAMWTYARATELLGAVKVAVMMSTVPVVGTLLSVPLLGEDLGSGAALGVVIVFLGALLGALAKSPAAAPGPR
;
A
#
# COMPACT_ATOMS: atom_id res chain seq x y z
N ALA A 1 -5.98 -18.44 -15.06
CA ALA A 1 -7.42 -18.12 -14.90
C ALA A 1 -8.05 -18.63 -13.58
N THR A 2 -7.37 -19.44 -12.76
CA THR A 2 -7.98 -20.14 -11.60
C THR A 2 -7.85 -19.44 -10.24
N LEU A 3 -6.79 -18.66 -9.98
CA LEU A 3 -6.62 -17.97 -8.69
C LEU A 3 -7.57 -16.78 -8.50
N PHE A 4 -7.85 -16.06 -9.59
CA PHE A 4 -8.75 -14.90 -9.55
C PHE A 4 -10.23 -15.33 -9.42
N SER A 5 -10.62 -16.42 -10.10
CA SER A 5 -11.96 -17.00 -9.97
C SER A 5 -12.17 -17.70 -8.62
N ALA A 6 -11.14 -18.31 -8.03
CA ALA A 6 -11.21 -18.89 -6.69
C ALA A 6 -11.43 -17.81 -5.60
N ASN A 7 -10.79 -16.65 -5.72
CA ASN A 7 -10.99 -15.54 -4.77
C ASN A 7 -12.39 -14.92 -4.84
N LEU A 8 -12.98 -14.82 -6.04
CA LEU A 8 -14.34 -14.30 -6.22
C LEU A 8 -15.41 -15.16 -5.52
N HIS A 9 -15.21 -16.47 -5.43
CA HIS A 9 -16.12 -17.37 -4.71
C HIS A 9 -15.85 -17.42 -3.19
N GLY A 10 -14.65 -17.06 -2.73
CA GLY A 10 -14.31 -16.96 -1.31
C GLY A 10 -14.78 -15.65 -0.64
N ALA A 11 -14.93 -14.57 -1.42
CA ALA A 11 -15.28 -13.24 -0.93
C ALA A 11 -16.65 -13.15 -0.22
N ALA A 12 -17.57 -14.11 -0.45
CA ALA A 12 -18.90 -14.14 0.15
C ALA A 12 -19.09 -15.30 1.15
N SER A 13 -18.01 -15.77 1.78
CA SER A 13 -18.05 -16.79 2.83
C SER A 13 -18.17 -16.11 4.21
N PRO A 14 -18.95 -16.62 5.17
CA PRO A 14 -19.03 -16.06 6.53
C PRO A 14 -17.68 -15.92 7.24
N ASP A 15 -16.71 -16.76 6.86
CA ASP A 15 -15.33 -16.77 7.38
C ASP A 15 -14.45 -15.63 6.84
N SER A 16 -14.92 -14.84 5.86
CA SER A 16 -14.18 -13.70 5.30
C SER A 16 -14.37 -12.42 6.11
N LEU A 17 -15.42 -12.36 6.94
CA LEU A 17 -15.80 -11.18 7.72
C LEU A 17 -14.69 -10.68 8.67
N PRO A 18 -13.93 -11.53 9.39
CA PRO A 18 -12.80 -11.07 10.20
C PRO A 18 -11.69 -10.41 9.36
N GLY A 19 -11.43 -10.94 8.16
CA GLY A 19 -10.46 -10.37 7.21
C GLY A 19 -10.90 -9.01 6.69
N ASP A 20 -12.17 -8.86 6.33
CA ASP A 20 -12.74 -7.59 5.87
C ASP A 20 -12.67 -6.51 6.96
N LEU A 21 -12.99 -6.86 8.20
CA LEU A 21 -12.87 -5.94 9.34
C LEU A 21 -11.42 -5.52 9.59
N LEU A 22 -10.46 -6.45 9.47
CA LEU A 22 -9.03 -6.15 9.54
C LEU A 22 -8.63 -5.16 8.43
N PHE A 23 -9.08 -5.37 7.19
CA PHE A 23 -8.79 -4.45 6.07
C PHE A 23 -9.36 -3.05 6.30
N ILE A 24 -10.60 -2.94 6.79
CA ILE A 24 -11.23 -1.65 7.10
C ILE A 24 -10.45 -0.95 8.21
N SER A 25 -10.11 -1.66 9.29
CA SER A 25 -9.34 -1.10 10.41
C SER A 25 -7.96 -0.61 9.97
N ALA A 26 -7.25 -1.40 9.15
CA ALA A 26 -5.96 -1.03 8.58
C ALA A 26 -6.07 0.22 7.71
N SER A 27 -7.12 0.31 6.89
CA SER A 27 -7.37 1.47 6.03
C SER A 27 -7.64 2.75 6.84
N ILE A 28 -8.39 2.65 7.93
CA ILE A 28 -8.65 3.77 8.85
C ILE A 28 -7.34 4.22 9.52
N LEU A 29 -6.56 3.28 10.05
CA LEU A 29 -5.26 3.58 10.67
C LEU A 29 -4.31 4.25 9.68
N TRP A 30 -4.26 3.78 8.43
CA TRP A 30 -3.44 4.37 7.38
C TRP A 30 -3.87 5.80 7.02
N ALA A 31 -5.18 6.03 6.89
CA ALA A 31 -5.73 7.35 6.63
C ALA A 31 -5.40 8.32 7.78
N LEU A 32 -5.59 7.89 9.03
CA LEU A 32 -5.24 8.67 10.22
C LEU A 32 -3.74 8.99 10.27
N PHE A 33 -2.89 8.01 9.99
CA PHE A 33 -1.45 8.20 9.90
C PHE A 33 -1.08 9.27 8.87
N THR A 34 -1.64 9.19 7.67
CA THR A 34 -1.39 10.16 6.58
C THR A 34 -1.84 11.57 6.96
N VAL A 35 -3.00 11.71 7.59
CA VAL A 35 -3.52 13.00 8.08
C VAL A 35 -2.66 13.55 9.21
N MET A 36 -2.24 12.71 10.16
CA MET A 36 -1.41 13.12 11.29
C MET A 36 -0.02 13.55 10.84
N LEU A 37 0.58 12.82 9.88
CA LEU A 37 1.84 13.19 9.25
C LEU A 37 1.76 14.59 8.63
N LYS A 38 0.68 14.89 7.91
CA LYS A 38 0.42 16.22 7.37
C LYS A 38 0.23 17.27 8.46
N ARG A 39 -0.48 16.96 9.55
CA ARG A 39 -0.78 17.94 10.61
C ARG A 39 0.44 18.28 11.46
N TRP A 40 1.30 17.31 11.76
CA TRP A 40 2.41 17.49 12.71
C TRP A 40 3.73 17.84 12.00
N GLN A 41 3.81 17.66 10.66
CA GLN A 41 4.99 18.00 9.84
C GLN A 41 6.30 17.46 10.44
N VAL A 42 6.22 16.28 11.06
CA VAL A 42 7.38 15.62 11.65
C VAL A 42 8.29 15.16 10.53
N ARG A 43 9.60 15.32 10.73
CA ARG A 43 10.61 14.84 9.78
C ARG A 43 10.32 13.40 9.38
N ALA A 44 10.15 13.17 8.08
CA ALA A 44 9.84 11.86 7.49
C ALA A 44 10.76 10.73 7.99
N PHE A 45 12.05 11.03 8.18
CA PHE A 45 13.03 10.07 8.68
C PHE A 45 12.70 9.56 10.10
N ASP A 46 12.30 10.47 10.99
CA ASP A 46 12.04 10.14 12.40
C ASP A 46 10.76 9.28 12.51
N VAL A 47 9.76 9.57 11.67
CA VAL A 47 8.53 8.78 11.57
C VAL A 47 8.83 7.38 11.02
N THR A 48 9.60 7.28 9.93
CA THR A 48 9.99 5.97 9.36
C THR A 48 10.77 5.15 10.38
N LEU A 49 11.74 5.75 11.08
CA LEU A 49 12.52 5.07 12.10
C LEU A 49 11.63 4.56 13.25
N ALA A 50 10.71 5.39 13.73
CA ALA A 50 9.77 5.01 14.80
C ALA A 50 8.86 3.84 14.37
N VAL A 51 8.29 3.91 13.16
CA VAL A 51 7.43 2.83 12.61
C VAL A 51 8.23 1.54 12.50
N VAL A 52 9.43 1.58 11.90
CA VAL A 52 10.28 0.40 11.74
C VAL A 52 10.67 -0.20 13.09
N ALA A 53 11.13 0.63 14.03
CA ALA A 53 11.55 0.16 15.35
C ALA A 53 10.38 -0.46 16.13
N MET A 54 9.22 0.20 16.15
CA MET A 54 8.03 -0.30 16.85
C MET A 54 7.50 -1.59 16.21
N SER A 55 7.39 -1.62 14.88
CA SER A 55 7.01 -2.84 14.16
C SER A 55 7.99 -3.97 14.38
N ALA A 56 9.30 -3.70 14.40
CA ALA A 56 10.32 -4.70 14.69
C ALA A 56 10.17 -5.26 16.11
N ILE A 57 10.03 -4.40 17.12
CA ILE A 57 9.88 -4.82 18.53
C ILE A 57 8.62 -5.66 18.73
N ILE A 58 7.52 -5.35 18.05
CA ILE A 58 6.26 -6.09 18.19
C ILE A 58 6.29 -7.39 17.37
N TYR A 59 6.77 -7.34 16.13
CA TYR A 59 6.67 -8.45 15.19
C TYR A 59 7.78 -9.49 15.34
N LEU A 60 9.04 -9.08 15.56
CA LEU A 60 10.15 -10.05 15.67
C LEU A 60 9.95 -11.09 16.78
N PRO A 61 9.48 -10.74 18.00
CA PRO A 61 9.26 -11.72 19.05
C PRO A 61 8.18 -12.74 18.66
N VAL A 62 7.08 -12.26 18.07
CA VAL A 62 5.98 -13.12 17.61
C VAL A 62 6.48 -14.06 16.50
N TYR A 63 7.23 -13.51 15.55
CA TYR A 63 7.83 -14.27 14.45
C TYR A 63 8.80 -15.35 14.97
N ALA A 64 9.68 -14.98 15.91
CA ALA A 64 10.71 -15.88 16.42
C ALA A 64 10.13 -17.04 17.24
N LEU A 65 9.06 -16.79 18.01
CA LEU A 65 8.49 -17.72 18.99
C LEU A 65 7.34 -18.58 18.44
N PHE A 66 6.51 -18.06 17.53
CA PHE A 66 5.23 -18.69 17.17
C PHE A 66 5.09 -19.07 15.69
N LEU A 67 5.85 -18.46 14.77
CA LEU A 67 5.65 -18.70 13.33
C LEU A 67 6.58 -19.79 12.77
N PRO A 68 6.07 -20.64 11.86
CA PRO A 68 6.90 -21.62 11.16
C PRO A 68 7.91 -20.92 10.25
N LYS A 69 9.20 -21.17 10.51
CA LYS A 69 10.33 -20.51 9.88
C LYS A 69 10.68 -21.20 8.55
N HIS A 70 9.94 -20.90 7.49
CA HIS A 70 10.20 -21.42 6.14
C HIS A 70 11.28 -20.65 5.36
N ILE A 71 11.97 -19.70 6.02
CA ILE A 71 13.03 -18.88 5.39
C ILE A 71 14.13 -19.77 4.79
N GLY A 72 14.44 -20.92 5.39
CA GLY A 72 15.49 -21.82 4.89
C GLY A 72 15.17 -22.59 3.60
N MET A 73 13.92 -22.53 3.10
CA MET A 73 13.53 -23.23 1.86
C MET A 73 13.77 -22.40 0.59
N ALA A 74 13.93 -21.09 0.71
CA ALA A 74 14.19 -20.20 -0.42
C ALA A 74 15.70 -20.01 -0.65
N PRO A 75 16.16 -19.81 -1.90
CA PRO A 75 17.55 -19.49 -2.17
C PRO A 75 17.98 -18.23 -1.41
N ALA A 76 19.14 -18.27 -0.75
CA ALA A 76 19.64 -17.13 0.04
C ALA A 76 19.73 -15.83 -0.77
N GLY A 77 19.99 -15.92 -2.08
CA GLY A 77 19.98 -14.76 -2.98
C GLY A 77 18.61 -14.10 -3.14
N GLU A 78 17.53 -14.88 -3.24
CA GLU A 78 16.16 -14.36 -3.33
C GLU A 78 15.73 -13.71 -2.02
N ILE A 79 16.12 -14.31 -0.89
CA ILE A 79 15.86 -13.77 0.44
C ILE A 79 16.59 -12.43 0.62
N ALA A 80 17.87 -12.38 0.24
CA ALA A 80 18.66 -11.15 0.31
C ALA A 80 18.07 -10.06 -0.61
N LEU A 81 17.65 -10.42 -1.82
CA LEU A 81 17.01 -9.50 -2.76
C LEU A 81 15.69 -8.95 -2.20
N GLN A 82 14.81 -9.81 -1.69
CA GLN A 82 13.54 -9.39 -1.10
C GLN A 82 13.75 -8.57 0.18
N ALA A 83 14.69 -8.96 1.03
CA ALA A 83 15.04 -8.20 2.24
C ALA A 83 15.56 -6.81 1.89
N PHE A 84 16.39 -6.69 0.85
CA PHE A 84 16.87 -5.39 0.38
C PHE A 84 15.74 -4.58 -0.27
N PHE A 85 14.96 -5.19 -1.15
CA PHE A 85 13.91 -4.50 -1.89
C PHE A 85 12.77 -4.02 -0.97
N GLN A 86 12.15 -4.94 -0.22
CA GLN A 86 11.06 -4.58 0.70
C GLN A 86 11.60 -3.87 1.95
N GLY A 87 12.74 -4.31 2.50
CA GLY A 87 13.25 -3.77 3.75
C GLY A 87 13.95 -2.42 3.61
N PHE A 88 14.71 -2.17 2.54
CA PHE A 88 15.42 -0.91 2.36
C PHE A 88 14.73 0.00 1.33
N LEU A 89 14.51 -0.47 0.10
CA LEU A 89 13.94 0.39 -0.95
C LEU A 89 12.51 0.84 -0.61
N VAL A 90 11.62 -0.07 -0.25
CA VAL A 90 10.22 0.29 0.05
C VAL A 90 10.12 1.10 1.34
N VAL A 91 10.72 0.61 2.44
CA VAL A 91 10.57 1.26 3.75
C VAL A 91 11.34 2.58 3.85
N CYS A 92 12.55 2.69 3.31
CA CYS A 92 13.33 3.93 3.43
C CYS A 92 13.03 4.87 2.27
N VAL A 93 13.29 4.43 1.04
CA VAL A 93 13.23 5.32 -0.14
C VAL A 93 11.80 5.66 -0.51
N ALA A 94 10.91 4.66 -0.64
CA ALA A 94 9.53 4.91 -1.03
C ALA A 94 8.77 5.65 0.07
N MET A 95 8.94 5.29 1.34
CA MET A 95 8.27 5.99 2.45
C MET A 95 8.74 7.44 2.59
N TRP A 96 10.04 7.70 2.46
CA TRP A 96 10.57 9.07 2.48
C TRP A 96 9.99 9.90 1.33
N THR A 97 9.96 9.33 0.13
CA THR A 97 9.37 9.97 -1.05
C THR A 97 7.87 10.22 -0.87
N TYR A 98 7.15 9.25 -0.29
CA TYR A 98 5.72 9.36 0.02
C TYR A 98 5.44 10.47 1.03
N ALA A 99 6.18 10.49 2.15
CA ALA A 99 6.06 11.52 3.16
C ALA A 99 6.33 12.91 2.56
N ARG A 100 7.40 13.04 1.78
CA ARG A 100 7.75 14.29 1.11
C ARG A 100 6.71 14.72 0.07
N ALA A 101 6.19 13.79 -0.72
CA ALA A 101 5.12 14.07 -1.68
C ALA A 101 3.84 14.50 -0.96
N THR A 102 3.55 13.91 0.21
CA THR A 102 2.37 14.24 1.02
C THR A 102 2.48 15.64 1.63
N GLU A 103 3.67 16.05 2.05
CA GLU A 103 3.94 17.43 2.49
C GLU A 103 3.77 18.44 1.34
N LEU A 104 4.33 18.15 0.16
CA LEU A 104 4.35 19.07 -0.98
C LEU A 104 3.01 19.18 -1.73
N LEU A 105 2.34 18.05 -1.96
CA LEU A 105 1.16 17.94 -2.82
C LEU A 105 -0.15 17.80 -2.03
N GLY A 106 -0.06 17.41 -0.75
CA GLY A 106 -1.20 17.08 0.10
C GLY A 106 -1.74 15.68 -0.10
N ALA A 107 -2.40 15.15 0.94
CA ALA A 107 -2.86 13.75 1.02
C ALA A 107 -3.75 13.30 -0.16
N VAL A 108 -4.63 14.17 -0.68
CA VAL A 108 -5.55 13.81 -1.78
C VAL A 108 -4.80 13.54 -3.09
N LYS A 109 -3.85 14.39 -3.47
CA LYS A 109 -3.07 14.20 -4.71
C LYS A 109 -2.18 12.98 -4.64
N VAL A 110 -1.59 12.71 -3.47
CA VAL A 110 -0.80 11.49 -3.24
C VAL A 110 -1.68 10.25 -3.32
N ALA A 111 -2.87 10.26 -2.72
CA ALA A 111 -3.82 9.14 -2.81
C ALA A 111 -4.20 8.83 -4.27
N VAL A 112 -4.42 9.86 -5.08
CA VAL A 112 -4.66 9.73 -6.53
C VAL A 112 -3.45 9.12 -7.26
N MET A 113 -2.23 9.58 -6.99
CA MET A 113 -1.02 8.96 -7.57
C MET A 113 -0.90 7.48 -7.19
N MET A 114 -1.18 7.14 -5.92
CA MET A 114 -1.10 5.75 -5.44
C MET A 114 -2.15 4.85 -6.09
N SER A 115 -3.31 5.39 -6.49
CA SER A 115 -4.31 4.61 -7.25
C SER A 115 -3.85 4.25 -8.67
N THR A 116 -2.79 4.87 -9.19
CA THR A 116 -2.19 4.50 -10.48
C THR A 116 -1.25 3.30 -10.36
N VAL A 117 -0.72 3.01 -9.17
CA VAL A 117 0.19 1.87 -8.91
C VAL A 117 -0.36 0.53 -9.40
N PRO A 118 -1.60 0.11 -9.07
CA PRO A 118 -2.14 -1.15 -9.57
C PRO A 118 -2.28 -1.19 -11.10
N VAL A 119 -2.56 -0.06 -11.75
CA VAL A 119 -2.62 0.03 -13.23
C VAL A 119 -1.26 -0.29 -13.83
N VAL A 120 -0.21 0.37 -13.34
CA VAL A 120 1.16 0.15 -13.80
C VAL A 120 1.61 -1.28 -13.50
N GLY A 121 1.33 -1.79 -12.29
CA GLY A 121 1.66 -3.17 -11.91
C GLY A 121 1.00 -4.21 -12.81
N THR A 122 -0.27 -4.00 -13.16
CA THR A 122 -1.02 -4.90 -14.04
C THR A 122 -0.55 -4.83 -15.49
N LEU A 123 -0.18 -3.64 -15.98
CA LEU A 123 0.40 -3.51 -17.32
C LEU A 123 1.79 -4.15 -17.41
N LEU A 124 2.57 -4.04 -16.33
CA LEU A 124 3.91 -4.62 -16.23
C LEU A 124 3.89 -6.14 -16.02
N SER A 125 2.81 -6.72 -15.46
CA SER A 125 2.75 -8.18 -15.25
C SER A 125 2.76 -8.96 -16.57
N VAL A 126 2.22 -8.40 -17.66
CA VAL A 126 2.24 -9.06 -18.98
C VAL A 126 3.66 -9.29 -19.50
N PRO A 127 4.51 -8.26 -19.69
CA PRO A 127 5.86 -8.47 -20.19
C PRO A 127 6.81 -9.12 -19.17
N LEU A 128 6.63 -8.87 -17.86
CA LEU A 128 7.58 -9.36 -16.84
C LEU A 128 7.27 -10.76 -16.33
N LEU A 129 5.99 -11.12 -16.15
CA LEU A 129 5.58 -12.44 -15.65
C LEU A 129 5.08 -13.36 -16.77
N GLY A 130 4.81 -12.82 -17.96
CA GLY A 130 4.27 -13.61 -19.09
C GLY A 130 2.83 -14.07 -18.87
N GLU A 131 2.09 -13.45 -17.95
CA GLU A 131 0.70 -13.80 -17.66
C GLU A 131 -0.26 -13.11 -18.63
N ASP A 132 -1.22 -13.87 -19.17
CA ASP A 132 -2.32 -13.32 -19.96
C ASP A 132 -3.26 -12.48 -19.08
N LEU A 133 -3.50 -11.23 -19.49
CA LEU A 133 -4.50 -10.37 -18.85
C LEU A 133 -5.89 -10.97 -19.03
N GLY A 134 -6.40 -11.58 -17.96
CA GLY A 134 -7.80 -11.97 -17.90
C GLY A 134 -8.70 -10.74 -18.07
N SER A 135 -9.86 -10.92 -18.73
CA SER A 135 -10.84 -9.84 -18.96
C SER A 135 -11.27 -9.11 -17.68
N GLY A 136 -11.31 -9.81 -16.54
CA GLY A 136 -11.59 -9.20 -15.23
C GLY A 136 -10.48 -8.27 -14.72
N ALA A 137 -9.21 -8.60 -14.94
CA ALA A 137 -8.09 -7.75 -14.56
C ALA A 137 -8.06 -6.48 -15.43
N ALA A 138 -8.33 -6.61 -16.73
CA ALA A 138 -8.45 -5.47 -17.64
C ALA A 138 -9.58 -4.51 -17.22
N LEU A 139 -10.75 -5.04 -16.86
CA LEU A 139 -11.86 -4.24 -16.31
C LEU A 139 -11.48 -3.55 -15.00
N GLY A 140 -10.83 -4.26 -14.08
CA GLY A 140 -10.37 -3.69 -12.81
C GLY A 140 -9.39 -2.53 -13.01
N VAL A 141 -8.45 -2.67 -13.94
CA VAL A 141 -7.52 -1.60 -14.32
C VAL A 141 -8.25 -0.36 -14.82
N VAL A 142 -9.23 -0.53 -15.72
CA VAL A 142 -10.02 0.58 -16.25
C VAL A 142 -10.81 1.28 -15.14
N ILE A 143 -11.46 0.54 -14.25
CA ILE A 143 -12.23 1.09 -13.14
C ILE A 143 -11.34 1.88 -12.19
N VAL A 144 -10.18 1.32 -11.80
CA VAL A 144 -9.24 1.99 -10.91
C VAL A 144 -8.67 3.25 -11.56
N PHE A 145 -8.32 3.18 -12.85
CA PHE A 145 -7.85 4.34 -13.61
C PHE A 145 -8.90 5.45 -13.68
N LEU A 146 -10.17 5.11 -13.93
CA LEU A 146 -11.26 6.08 -13.93
C LEU A 146 -11.50 6.69 -12.55
N GLY A 147 -11.45 5.89 -11.48
CA GLY A 147 -11.55 6.37 -10.10
C GLY A 147 -10.40 7.32 -9.74
N ALA A 148 -9.18 6.99 -10.14
CA ALA A 148 -8.00 7.84 -9.99
C ALA A 148 -8.20 9.18 -10.71
N LEU A 149 -8.64 9.13 -11.98
CA LEU A 149 -8.86 10.31 -12.81
C LEU A 149 -9.94 11.22 -12.22
N LEU A 150 -11.07 10.66 -11.78
CA LEU A 150 -12.13 11.42 -11.11
C LEU A 150 -11.64 12.06 -9.81
N GLY A 151 -10.85 11.34 -9.01
CA GLY A 151 -10.21 11.88 -7.80
C GLY A 151 -9.21 13.00 -8.11
N ALA A 152 -8.48 12.90 -9.21
CA ALA A 152 -7.56 13.93 -9.69
C ALA A 152 -8.30 15.22 -10.11
N LEU A 153 -9.46 15.04 -10.75
CA LEU A 153 -10.29 16.12 -11.29
C LEU A 153 -11.23 16.75 -10.25
N ALA A 154 -11.46 16.08 -9.11
CA ALA A 154 -12.25 16.61 -8.01
C ALA A 154 -11.58 17.86 -7.42
N LYS A 155 -12.18 19.02 -7.69
CA LYS A 155 -11.70 20.34 -7.27
C LYS A 155 -11.58 20.41 -5.75
N SER A 156 -10.40 20.81 -5.23
CA SER A 156 -10.24 21.08 -3.81
C SER A 156 -11.23 22.18 -3.37
N PRO A 157 -11.92 22.02 -2.21
CA PRO A 157 -12.78 23.07 -1.69
C PRO A 157 -11.93 24.34 -1.51
N ALA A 158 -12.41 25.45 -2.08
CA ALA A 158 -11.74 26.74 -1.97
C ALA A 158 -11.56 27.10 -0.49
N ALA A 159 -10.33 27.43 -0.10
CA ALA A 159 -10.03 27.90 1.24
C ALA A 159 -10.91 29.13 1.56
N ALA A 160 -11.70 29.04 2.64
CA ALA A 160 -12.47 30.17 3.12
C ALA A 160 -11.51 31.32 3.48
N PRO A 161 -11.85 32.59 3.13
CA PRO A 161 -11.00 33.73 3.44
C PRO A 161 -10.84 33.88 4.96
N GLY A 162 -9.60 33.95 5.42
CA GLY A 162 -9.26 34.11 6.84
C GLY A 162 -9.78 35.45 7.41
N PRO A 163 -10.07 35.51 8.72
CA PRO A 163 -10.52 36.74 9.36
C PRO A 163 -9.39 37.77 9.37
N ARG A 164 -9.75 39.01 9.02
CA ARG A 164 -8.87 40.19 8.98
C ARG A 164 -8.38 40.59 10.37
#